data_AF-A0A0Q9XNY6-F1
#
_entry.id   AF-A0A0Q9XNY6-F1
#
_cell.length_a   1.000
_cell.length_b   1.000
_cell.length_c   1.000
_cell.angle_alpha   90.00
_cell.angle_beta   90.00
_cell.angle_gamma   90.00
#
_symmetry.space_group_name_H-M   'P 1'
#
loop_
_entity.id
_entity.type
_entity.pdbx_description
1 polymer ?
#
loop_
_entity_poly.entity_id
_entity_poly.type
_entity_poly.pdbx_seq_one_letter_code
_entity_poly.pdbx_strand_id
1 'polypeptide(L)' 'MLFAFVLLLLAAEIHSAIESRFTNIECQMLDPSYAVYEQCELKILGRGIVGLNVKARLKKGPFNNAKSYITDL' A
#
# COMPACT_ATOMS: atom_id res chain seq x y z
N MET A 1 -12.52 -37.16 23.72
CA MET A 1 -11.87 -35.92 24.24
C MET A 1 -10.78 -35.41 23.31
N LEU A 2 -9.84 -36.26 22.85
CA LEU A 2 -8.79 -35.89 21.89
C LEU A 2 -9.30 -35.34 20.55
N PHE A 3 -10.37 -35.94 20.01
CA PHE A 3 -10.97 -35.54 18.73
C PHE A 3 -11.52 -34.10 18.73
N ALA A 4 -12.15 -33.69 19.83
CA ALA A 4 -12.67 -32.33 19.98
C ALA A 4 -11.52 -31.30 20.02
N PHE A 5 -10.39 -31.68 20.63
CA PHE A 5 -9.20 -30.84 20.71
C PHE A 5 -8.52 -30.67 19.35
N VAL A 6 -8.46 -31.75 18.56
CA VAL A 6 -7.95 -31.72 17.17
C VAL A 6 -8.81 -30.82 16.28
N LEU A 7 -10.14 -30.95 16.38
CA LEU A 7 -11.07 -30.09 15.63
C LEU A 7 -10.95 -28.61 16.03
N LEU A 8 -10.72 -28.33 17.32
CA LEU A 8 -10.51 -26.97 17.83
C LEU A 8 -9.21 -26.35 17.27
N LEU A 9 -8.15 -27.13 17.16
CA LEU A 9 -6.85 -26.69 16.62
C LEU A 9 -6.94 -26.41 15.11
N LEU A 10 -7.64 -27.25 14.34
CA LEU A 10 -7.90 -27.01 12.90
C LEU A 10 -8.74 -25.74 12.64
N ALA A 11 -9.68 -25.41 13.53
CA ALA A 11 -10.47 -24.19 13.41
C ALA A 11 -9.68 -22.92 13.76
N ALA A 12 -8.62 -23.03 14.58
CA ALA A 12 -7.80 -21.91 15.01
C ALA A 12 -6.79 -21.43 13.96
N GLU A 13 -6.46 -22.26 12.96
CA GLU A 13 -5.55 -21.87 11.86
C GLU A 13 -6.21 -20.99 10.78
N ILE A 14 -7.50 -20.67 10.93
CA ILE A 14 -8.18 -19.65 10.12
C ILE A 14 -7.77 -18.25 10.62
N HIS A 15 -6.48 -18.02 10.82
CA HIS A 15 -5.93 -16.68 10.86
C HIS A 15 -5.87 -16.19 9.43
N SER A 16 -6.99 -15.66 8.96
CA SER A 16 -7.04 -14.86 7.73
C SER A 16 -5.96 -13.80 7.85
N ALA A 17 -4.88 -13.98 7.08
CA ALA A 17 -3.91 -12.92 6.83
C ALA A 17 -4.74 -11.71 6.41
N ILE A 18 -4.67 -10.63 7.20
CA ILE A 18 -5.31 -9.38 6.84
C ILE A 18 -4.56 -8.88 5.60
N GLU A 19 -4.99 -9.30 4.42
CA GLU A 19 -4.59 -8.69 3.17
C GLU A 19 -5.24 -7.32 3.13
N SER A 20 -4.54 -6.30 3.63
CA SER A 20 -4.95 -4.91 3.46
C SER A 20 -4.92 -4.60 1.97
N ARG A 21 -6.09 -4.62 1.33
CA ARG A 21 -6.24 -4.21 -0.06
C ARG A 21 -6.39 -2.70 -0.09
N PHE A 22 -5.35 -2.04 -0.56
CA PHE A 22 -5.43 -0.65 -0.94
C PHE A 22 -6.44 -0.50 -2.08
N THR A 23 -7.34 0.48 -1.97
CA THR A 23 -8.39 0.68 -2.98
C THR A 23 -8.51 2.14 -3.41
N ASN A 24 -7.99 3.09 -2.63
CA ASN A 24 -8.12 4.51 -2.92
C ASN A 24 -6.92 5.30 -2.37
N ILE A 25 -5.74 5.08 -2.95
CA ILE A 25 -4.52 5.77 -2.51
C ILE A 25 -4.49 7.21 -3.01
N GLU A 26 -4.21 8.13 -2.09
CA GLU A 26 -3.76 9.49 -2.40
C GLU A 26 -2.30 9.70 -2.02
N CYS A 27 -1.55 10.36 -2.90
CA CYS A 27 -0.19 10.82 -2.64
C CYS A 27 -0.16 12.34 -2.45
N GLN A 28 0.33 12.79 -1.30
CA GLN A 28 0.46 14.22 -1.02
C GLN A 28 1.93 14.60 -0.85
N MET A 29 2.36 15.65 -1.55
CA MET A 29 3.68 16.23 -1.37
C MET A 29 3.63 17.25 -0.23
N LEU A 30 4.53 17.11 0.73
CA LEU A 30 4.63 18.04 1.87
C LEU A 30 4.98 19.46 1.43
N ASP A 31 5.89 19.58 0.45
CA ASP A 31 6.25 20.86 -0.16
C ASP A 31 6.05 20.81 -1.69
N PRO A 32 4.86 21.24 -2.16
CA PRO A 32 4.55 21.31 -3.59
C PRO A 32 5.44 22.27 -4.39
N SER A 33 6.19 23.15 -3.72
CA SER A 33 7.11 24.08 -4.37
C SER A 33 8.40 23.39 -4.82
N TYR A 34 8.73 22.24 -4.22
CA TYR A 34 9.88 21.42 -4.60
C TYR A 34 9.49 20.33 -5.58
N ALA A 35 8.40 19.60 -5.35
CA ALA A 35 7.99 18.53 -6.25
C ALA A 35 6.47 18.39 -6.24
N VAL A 36 5.92 17.72 -7.26
CA VAL A 36 4.50 17.38 -7.30
C VAL A 36 4.33 15.98 -7.84
N TYR A 37 3.37 15.24 -7.32
CA TYR A 37 2.93 13.99 -7.93
C TYR A 37 2.04 14.32 -9.13
N GLU A 38 2.44 13.86 -10.31
CA GLU A 38 1.62 13.92 -11.53
C GLU A 38 0.74 12.68 -11.69
N GLN A 39 1.20 11.55 -11.15
CA GLN A 39 0.46 10.30 -11.12
C GLN A 39 0.66 9.66 -9.75
N CYS A 40 -0.43 9.17 -9.18
CA CYS A 40 -0.44 8.35 -7.98
C CYS A 40 -1.73 7.53 -8.03
N GLU A 41 -1.60 6.27 -8.42
CA GLU A 41 -2.75 5.39 -8.61
C GLU A 41 -2.34 3.94 -8.40
N LEU A 42 -3.30 3.11 -8.02
CA LEU A 42 -3.11 1.67 -8.01
C LEU A 42 -3.32 1.11 -9.42
N LYS A 43 -2.38 0.30 -9.88
CA LYS A 43 -2.42 -0.33 -11.19
C LYS A 43 -2.35 -1.85 -11.05
N ILE A 44 -3.25 -2.54 -11.75
CA ILE A 44 -3.22 -3.99 -11.86
C ILE A 44 -2.04 -4.36 -12.77
N LEU A 45 -1.07 -5.10 -12.24
CA LEU A 45 0.11 -5.57 -12.97
C LEU A 45 -0.07 -7.01 -13.49
N GLY A 46 -0.97 -7.77 -12.86
CA GLY A 46 -1.29 -9.15 -13.22
C GLY A 46 -2.41 -9.71 -12.36
N ARG A 47 -2.72 -11.01 -12.51
CA ARG A 47 -3.76 -11.67 -11.71
C ARG A 47 -3.36 -11.64 -10.23
N GLY A 48 -4.13 -10.90 -9.43
CA GLY A 48 -3.90 -10.77 -7.98
C GLY A 48 -2.76 -9.85 -7.59
N ILE A 49 -2.12 -9.16 -8.54
CA ILE A 49 -0.99 -8.25 -8.26
C ILE A 49 -1.42 -6.81 -8.59
N VAL A 50 -1.49 -5.99 -7.56
CA VAL A 50 -1.73 -4.55 -7.66
C VAL A 50 -0.47 -3.83 -7.20
N GLY A 51 0.05 -2.93 -8.04
CA GLY A 51 1.20 -2.09 -7.72
C GLY A 51 0.80 -0.62 -7.63
N LEU A 52 1.46 0.14 -6.77
CA LEU A 52 1.33 1.60 -6.74
C LEU A 52 2.18 2.22 -7.86
N ASN A 53 1.53 2.94 -8.77
CA ASN A 53 2.15 3.68 -9.85
C ASN A 53 2.29 5.16 -9.47
N VAL A 54 3.53 5.64 -9.30
CA VAL A 54 3.82 7.02 -8.92
C VAL A 54 4.71 7.68 -9.96
N LYS A 55 4.30 8.86 -10.44
CA LYS A 55 5.14 9.76 -11.23
C LYS A 55 5.21 11.10 -10.53
N ALA A 56 6.42 11.56 -10.23
CA ALA A 56 6.66 12.86 -9.62
C ALA A 56 7.45 13.77 -10.55
N ARG A 57 7.06 15.04 -10.64
CA ARG A 57 7.84 16.10 -11.27
C ARG A 57 8.57 16.89 -10.20
N LEU A 58 9.89 16.95 -10.35
CA LEU A 58 10.77 17.76 -9.53
C LEU A 58 10.84 19.19 -10.09
N LYS A 59 10.67 20.21 -9.24
CA LYS A 59 10.65 21.64 -9.60
C LYS A 59 11.91 22.39 -9.20
N LYS A 60 12.62 21.98 -8.14
CA LYS A 60 13.81 22.67 -7.60
C LYS A 60 14.86 21.68 -7.10
N GLY A 61 16.13 21.82 -7.46
CA GLY A 61 17.22 20.97 -6.96
C GLY A 61 18.22 21.73 -6.08
N PRO A 62 19.17 21.01 -5.43
CA PRO A 62 19.33 19.56 -5.41
C PRO A 62 18.42 18.85 -4.38
N PHE A 63 17.98 17.63 -4.71
CA PHE A 63 17.22 16.77 -3.79
C PHE A 63 18.15 15.82 -3.06
N ASN A 64 18.35 16.07 -1.78
CA ASN A 64 19.18 15.19 -0.95
C ASN A 64 18.34 14.14 -0.22
N ASN A 65 17.07 14.45 0.07
CA ASN A 65 16.13 13.57 0.77
C ASN A 65 14.70 13.87 0.31
N ALA A 66 13.83 12.86 0.31
CA ALA A 66 12.40 13.00 0.09
C ALA A 66 11.63 12.21 1.16
N LYS A 67 10.66 12.85 1.80
CA LYS A 67 9.67 12.21 2.68
C LYS A 67 8.30 12.44 2.08
N SER A 68 7.53 11.37 1.94
CA SER A 68 6.20 11.41 1.36
C SER A 68 5.25 10.57 2.18
N TYR A 69 4.02 11.07 2.30
CA TYR A 69 2.93 10.35 2.96
C TYR A 69 2.05 9.74 1.88
N ILE A 70 1.78 8.45 2.04
CA ILE A 70 0.87 7.67 1.19
C ILE A 70 -0.24 7.20 2.13
N THR A 71 -1.48 7.55 1.80
CA THR A 71 -2.65 7.24 2.62
C THR A 71 -3.68 6.50 1.79
N ASP A 72 -4.23 5.43 2.34
CA ASP A 72 -5.42 4.75 1.82
C ASP A 72 -6.65 5.45 2.41
N LEU A 73 -7.58 5.85 1.56
CA LEU A 73 -8.81 6.55 1.94
C LEU A 73 -9.97 5.60 2.21
#